data_AF-A0A653XIT0-F1
#
_entry.id   AF-A0A653XIT0-F1
#
_cell.length_a   1.000
_cell.length_b   1.000
_cell.length_c   1.000
_cell.angle_alpha   90.00
_cell.angle_beta   90.00
_cell.angle_gamma   90.00
#
_symmetry.space_group_name_H-M   'P 1'
#
loop_
_entity.id
_entity.type
_entity.pdbx_description
1 polymer ?
#
loop_
_entity_poly.entity_id
_entity_poly.type
_entity_poly.pdbx_seq_one_letter_code
_entity_poly.pdbx_strand_id
1 'polypeptide(L)'
;MKLFYSYMERLCVYIIHYISLCLSITPAILRHKLVYVRQVFLLPVFCFIMFSNARAQSAGERTDARVDTEIKLSIGSGLPDDFWSRKHLFFSGGDTVSRDLSMYKGKLLILDFWYIGCSSCLLDQAAITKAKERYKDRIHVVMVNNLPKWNDIGAFRKFYSDKKYIQFGMDEFESIIYDDYLYNLFGASAYPLYVWISSSGIVKIMTNMNLLDESFSIPSEERRDHL
;
A
#
# COMPACT_ATOMS: atom_id res chain seq x y z
N MET A 1 42.32 81.82 16.07
CA MET A 1 40.97 81.39 16.52
C MET A 1 40.23 80.50 15.52
N LYS A 2 40.31 80.72 14.18
CA LYS A 2 39.60 79.88 13.18
C LYS A 2 40.16 78.45 12.98
N LEU A 3 41.46 78.22 13.21
CA LEU A 3 42.09 76.90 13.03
C LEU A 3 41.74 75.89 14.13
N PHE A 4 41.45 76.34 15.36
CA PHE A 4 41.14 75.46 16.48
C PHE A 4 39.72 74.86 16.36
N TYR A 5 38.78 75.64 15.83
CA TYR A 5 37.38 75.21 15.67
C TYR A 5 37.23 74.12 14.60
N SER A 6 37.95 74.25 13.48
CA SER A 6 37.95 73.25 12.40
C SER A 6 38.55 71.90 12.82
N TYR A 7 39.53 71.92 13.73
CA TYR A 7 40.13 70.69 14.27
C TYR A 7 39.15 69.97 15.22
N MET A 8 38.45 70.71 16.07
CA MET A 8 37.47 70.16 17.01
C MET A 8 36.26 69.54 16.29
N GLU A 9 35.77 70.15 15.20
CA GLU A 9 34.70 69.56 14.39
C GLU A 9 35.10 68.23 13.74
N ARG A 10 36.31 68.14 13.19
CA ARG A 10 36.81 66.89 12.60
C ARG A 10 36.98 65.80 13.67
N LEU A 11 37.47 66.16 14.85
CA LEU A 11 37.60 65.23 15.97
C LEU A 11 36.24 64.68 16.42
N CYS A 12 35.21 65.54 16.51
CA CYS A 12 33.84 65.13 16.82
C CYS A 12 33.27 64.16 15.78
N VAL A 13 33.48 64.41 14.48
CA VAL A 13 33.00 63.50 13.42
C VAL A 13 33.69 62.15 13.50
N TYR A 14 35.00 62.10 13.76
CA TYR A 14 35.72 60.84 13.95
C TYR A 14 35.26 60.07 15.19
N ILE A 15 34.98 60.76 16.30
CA ILE A 15 34.46 60.13 17.52
C ILE A 15 33.06 59.56 17.28
N ILE A 16 32.18 60.30 16.58
CA ILE A 16 30.83 59.84 16.24
C ILE A 16 30.88 58.61 15.32
N HIS A 17 31.75 58.61 14.31
CA HIS A 17 31.95 57.45 13.44
C HIS A 17 32.52 56.25 14.19
N TYR A 18 33.47 56.45 15.09
CA TYR A 18 34.04 55.37 15.90
C TYR A 18 33.01 54.76 16.85
N ILE A 19 32.20 55.58 17.52
CA ILE A 19 31.12 55.12 18.40
C ILE A 19 30.04 54.36 17.59
N SER A 20 29.68 54.86 16.40
CA SER A 20 28.73 54.19 15.51
C SER A 20 29.25 52.83 15.01
N LEU A 21 30.55 52.73 14.72
CA LEU A 21 31.21 51.48 14.35
C LEU A 21 31.27 50.50 15.53
N CYS A 22 31.57 50.96 16.75
CA CYS A 22 31.53 50.11 17.95
C CYS A 22 30.10 49.63 18.29
N LEU A 23 29.07 50.45 18.07
CA LEU A 23 27.66 50.11 18.28
C LEU A 23 27.11 49.14 17.23
N SER A 24 27.68 49.10 16.02
CA SER A 24 27.27 48.15 14.96
C SER A 24 27.94 46.78 15.08
N ILE A 25 29.17 46.73 15.61
CA ILE A 25 29.94 45.48 15.80
C ILE A 25 29.43 44.66 17.00
N THR A 26 28.96 45.33 18.06
CA THR A 26 28.48 44.68 19.30
C THR A 26 27.28 43.72 19.13
N PRO A 27 26.20 44.06 18.40
CA PRO A 27 25.06 43.16 18.23
C PRO A 27 25.34 41.99 17.27
N ALA A 28 26.24 42.15 16.30
CA ALA A 28 26.62 41.08 15.37
C ALA A 28 27.42 39.97 16.06
N ILE A 29 28.38 40.34 16.92
CA ILE A 29 29.17 39.39 17.71
C ILE A 29 28.29 38.69 18.76
N LEU A 30 27.34 39.41 19.36
CA LEU A 30 26.39 38.85 20.33
C LEU A 30 25.44 37.83 19.68
N ARG A 31 24.92 38.12 18.47
CA ARG A 31 24.09 37.17 17.69
C ARG A 31 24.86 35.91 17.30
N HIS A 32 26.13 36.02 16.90
CA HIS A 32 26.96 34.85 16.57
C HIS A 32 27.22 33.96 17.79
N LYS A 33 27.50 34.55 18.96
CA LYS A 33 27.66 33.80 20.21
C LYS A 33 26.34 33.12 20.64
N LEU A 34 25.20 33.78 20.48
CA LEU A 34 23.89 33.21 20.84
C LEU A 34 23.48 32.03 19.95
N VAL A 35 23.71 32.13 18.63
CA VAL A 35 23.39 31.06 17.66
C VAL A 35 24.32 29.87 17.85
N TYR A 36 25.62 30.11 18.07
CA TYR A 36 26.60 29.07 18.31
C TYR A 36 26.32 28.31 19.62
N VAL A 37 26.01 29.02 20.72
CA VAL A 37 25.62 28.38 21.98
C VAL A 37 24.33 27.57 21.82
N ARG A 38 23.34 28.05 21.06
CA ARG A 38 22.09 27.30 20.81
C ARG A 38 22.34 26.02 20.00
N GLN A 39 23.24 26.05 19.02
CA GLN A 39 23.57 24.87 18.20
C GLN A 39 24.43 23.84 18.96
N VAL A 40 25.38 24.30 19.78
CA VAL A 40 26.26 23.42 20.58
C VAL A 40 25.51 22.70 21.71
N PHE A 41 24.44 23.29 22.26
CA PHE A 41 23.63 22.63 23.30
C PHE A 41 22.51 21.72 22.75
N LEU A 42 21.98 21.96 21.54
CA LEU A 42 20.89 21.15 20.98
C LEU A 42 21.35 19.80 20.41
N LEU A 43 22.55 19.74 19.83
CA LEU A 43 23.10 18.52 19.24
C LEU A 43 23.38 17.39 20.26
N PRO A 44 24.01 17.62 21.42
CA PRO A 44 24.26 16.56 22.39
C PRO A 44 22.99 16.05 23.04
N VAL A 45 21.95 16.88 23.23
CA VAL A 45 20.64 16.45 23.74
C VAL A 45 19.94 15.53 22.74
N PHE A 46 19.98 15.86 21.45
CA PHE A 46 19.45 15.00 20.40
C PHE A 46 20.18 13.64 20.33
N CYS A 47 21.52 13.65 20.42
CA CYS A 47 22.30 12.42 20.51
C CYS A 47 21.95 11.61 21.77
N PHE A 48 21.77 12.26 22.93
CA PHE A 48 21.40 11.56 24.17
C PHE A 48 20.03 10.89 24.08
N ILE A 49 19.05 11.52 23.43
CA ILE A 49 17.71 10.94 23.19
C ILE A 49 17.79 9.73 22.23
N MET A 50 18.64 9.81 21.20
CA MET A 50 18.83 8.69 20.26
C MET A 50 19.55 7.50 20.91
N PHE A 51 20.55 7.73 21.77
CA PHE A 51 21.28 6.65 22.44
C PHE A 51 20.56 6.09 23.68
N SER A 52 19.67 6.85 24.34
CA SER A 52 18.89 6.35 25.48
C SER A 52 17.81 5.35 25.07
N ASN A 53 17.28 5.45 23.84
CA ASN A 53 16.32 4.49 23.29
C ASN A 53 16.98 3.27 22.63
N ALA A 54 18.33 3.21 22.57
CA ALA A 54 19.06 2.09 21.95
C ALA A 54 19.33 0.91 22.91
N ARG A 55 18.80 0.94 24.14
CA ARG A 55 18.89 -0.17 25.10
C ARG A 55 17.51 -0.60 25.59
N ALA A 56 16.73 -1.25 24.71
CA ALA A 56 15.58 -2.07 25.09
C ALA A 56 15.23 -3.12 24.02
N GLN A 57 16.23 -3.86 23.53
CA GLN A 57 16.02 -5.20 22.99
C GLN A 57 17.06 -6.13 23.64
N SER A 58 16.92 -6.28 24.96
CA SER A 58 17.52 -7.43 25.64
C SER A 58 16.73 -8.65 25.21
N ALA A 59 17.41 -9.62 24.60
CA ALA A 59 16.88 -10.95 24.35
C ALA A 59 16.48 -11.57 25.69
N GLY A 60 15.20 -11.48 26.03
CA GLY A 60 14.61 -12.05 27.23
C GLY A 60 13.15 -12.33 26.94
N GLU A 61 12.78 -13.59 27.15
CA GLU A 61 11.40 -14.08 27.24
C GLU A 61 10.69 -14.43 25.92
N ARG A 62 11.08 -15.58 25.34
CA ARG A 62 10.13 -16.45 24.64
C ARG A 62 9.21 -17.06 25.71
N THR A 63 8.14 -16.37 26.05
CA THR A 63 6.93 -17.02 26.54
C THR A 63 6.05 -17.28 25.32
N ASP A 64 5.58 -18.53 25.20
CA ASP A 64 4.65 -19.01 24.18
C ASP A 64 3.28 -18.33 24.32
N ALA A 65 3.24 -17.02 24.05
CA ALA A 65 2.03 -16.38 23.61
C ALA A 65 1.79 -16.90 22.19
N ARG A 66 0.64 -17.55 21.98
CA ARG A 66 0.10 -17.82 20.66
C ARG A 66 -0.03 -16.46 19.96
N VAL A 67 1.00 -16.10 19.20
CA VAL A 67 0.96 -14.97 18.30
C VAL A 67 -0.04 -15.41 17.25
N ASP A 68 -1.28 -14.91 17.33
CA ASP A 68 -2.13 -14.76 16.16
C ASP A 68 -1.38 -13.82 15.21
N THR A 69 -0.38 -14.39 14.55
CA THR A 69 0.36 -13.73 13.51
C THR A 69 -0.66 -13.67 12.39
N GLU A 70 -1.15 -12.49 12.05
CA GLU A 70 -1.84 -12.27 10.79
C GLU A 70 -0.95 -12.84 9.68
N ILE A 71 -1.23 -14.06 9.22
CA ILE A 71 -0.39 -14.72 8.23
C ILE A 71 -0.71 -14.06 6.90
N LYS A 72 0.06 -13.04 6.55
CA LYS A 72 0.11 -12.53 5.19
C LYS A 72 1.00 -13.45 4.36
N LEU A 73 0.40 -14.16 3.42
CA LEU A 73 1.13 -15.03 2.49
C LEU A 73 2.04 -14.22 1.59
N SER A 74 3.23 -14.78 1.35
CA SER A 74 4.18 -14.30 0.36
C SER A 74 4.14 -15.18 -0.90
N ILE A 75 4.65 -14.64 -2.00
CA ILE A 75 4.94 -15.42 -3.21
C ILE A 75 5.84 -16.61 -2.85
N GLY A 76 5.52 -17.79 -3.39
CA GLY A 76 6.19 -19.07 -3.12
C GLY A 76 5.58 -19.85 -1.96
N SER A 77 4.70 -19.25 -1.16
CA SER A 77 4.04 -19.94 -0.05
C SER A 77 2.93 -20.86 -0.53
N GLY A 78 2.77 -21.99 0.16
CA GLY A 78 1.58 -22.82 0.06
C GLY A 78 0.39 -22.17 0.75
N LEU A 79 -0.81 -22.52 0.30
CA LEU A 79 -2.05 -22.09 0.92
C LEU A 79 -2.30 -22.83 2.25
N PRO A 80 -3.03 -22.21 3.21
CA PRO A 80 -3.52 -22.90 4.39
C PRO A 80 -4.37 -24.13 4.02
N ASP A 81 -4.33 -25.16 4.88
CA ASP A 81 -5.02 -26.44 4.63
C ASP A 81 -6.53 -26.27 4.40
N ASP A 82 -7.15 -25.30 5.07
CA ASP A 82 -8.58 -25.04 5.02
C ASP A 82 -9.00 -24.09 3.88
N PHE A 83 -8.05 -23.51 3.13
CA PHE A 83 -8.30 -22.51 2.09
C PHE A 83 -9.38 -22.95 1.10
N TRP A 84 -9.32 -24.20 0.64
CA TRP A 84 -10.24 -24.72 -0.37
C TRP A 84 -11.63 -25.06 0.19
N SER A 85 -11.72 -25.46 1.45
CA SER A 85 -12.97 -25.89 2.10
C SER A 85 -13.69 -24.78 2.84
N ARG A 86 -13.00 -23.65 3.08
CA ARG A 86 -13.59 -22.48 3.73
C ARG A 86 -14.76 -21.96 2.90
N LYS A 87 -15.87 -21.67 3.58
CA LYS A 87 -17.05 -21.08 2.96
C LYS A 87 -16.87 -19.58 2.82
N HIS A 88 -17.25 -19.07 1.66
CA HIS A 88 -17.26 -17.68 1.27
C HIS A 88 -18.66 -17.31 0.80
N LEU A 89 -19.09 -16.06 1.03
CA LEU A 89 -20.35 -15.55 0.50
C LEU A 89 -20.12 -15.01 -0.90
N PHE A 90 -20.71 -15.66 -1.90
CA PHE A 90 -20.70 -15.20 -3.28
C PHE A 90 -21.93 -14.37 -3.56
N PHE A 91 -21.76 -13.24 -4.22
CA PHE A 91 -22.83 -12.53 -4.91
C PHE A 91 -22.92 -13.03 -6.35
N SER A 92 -24.09 -13.49 -6.77
CA SER A 92 -24.34 -14.02 -8.11
C SER A 92 -25.82 -13.92 -8.44
N GLY A 93 -26.17 -13.57 -9.68
CA GLY A 93 -27.56 -13.51 -10.13
C GLY A 93 -28.41 -12.50 -9.37
N GLY A 94 -27.81 -11.48 -8.77
CA GLY A 94 -28.50 -10.52 -7.91
C GLY A 94 -28.83 -11.03 -6.51
N ASP A 95 -28.33 -12.21 -6.10
CA ASP A 95 -28.51 -12.75 -4.76
C ASP A 95 -27.18 -13.26 -4.17
N THR A 96 -27.23 -13.82 -2.96
CA THR A 96 -26.07 -14.36 -2.26
C THR A 96 -26.17 -15.86 -2.04
N VAL A 97 -25.03 -16.55 -2.19
CA VAL A 97 -24.93 -17.98 -1.96
C VAL A 97 -23.60 -18.32 -1.29
N SER A 98 -23.65 -19.19 -0.29
CA SER A 98 -22.45 -19.67 0.40
C SER A 98 -21.85 -20.86 -0.37
N ARG A 99 -20.59 -20.72 -0.82
CA ARG A 99 -19.83 -21.77 -1.53
C ARG A 99 -18.38 -21.78 -1.03
N ASP A 100 -17.65 -22.84 -1.28
CA ASP A 100 -16.20 -22.89 -1.05
C ASP A 100 -15.43 -22.82 -2.38
N LEU A 101 -14.10 -22.85 -2.33
CA LEU A 101 -13.23 -22.78 -3.50
C LEU A 101 -12.79 -24.16 -4.00
N SER A 102 -13.31 -25.26 -3.45
CA SER A 102 -12.83 -26.63 -3.72
C SER A 102 -12.90 -27.01 -5.21
N MET A 103 -13.88 -26.48 -5.95
CA MET A 103 -14.03 -26.69 -7.40
C MET A 103 -12.86 -26.16 -8.24
N TYR A 104 -12.03 -25.29 -7.67
CA TYR A 104 -10.84 -24.70 -8.28
C TYR A 104 -9.54 -25.38 -7.83
N LYS A 105 -9.61 -26.29 -6.84
CA LYS A 105 -8.44 -27.04 -6.38
C LYS A 105 -7.87 -27.88 -7.52
N GLY A 106 -6.55 -27.89 -7.67
CA GLY A 106 -5.89 -28.59 -8.78
C GLY A 106 -5.90 -27.83 -10.10
N LYS A 107 -6.31 -26.56 -10.11
CA LYS A 107 -6.40 -25.70 -11.30
C LYS A 107 -5.72 -24.36 -11.05
N LEU A 108 -5.32 -23.66 -12.12
CA LEU A 108 -4.82 -22.30 -12.01
C LEU A 108 -5.96 -21.36 -11.60
N LEU A 109 -5.87 -20.81 -10.40
CA LEU A 109 -6.84 -19.88 -9.83
C LEU A 109 -6.22 -18.48 -9.74
N ILE A 110 -6.95 -17.47 -10.20
CA ILE A 110 -6.61 -16.06 -10.05
C ILE A 110 -7.69 -15.43 -9.17
N LEU A 111 -7.30 -14.86 -8.03
CA LEU A 111 -8.19 -14.00 -7.24
C LEU A 111 -8.02 -12.55 -7.72
N ASP A 112 -9.12 -11.92 -8.11
CA ASP A 112 -9.19 -10.55 -8.61
C ASP A 112 -9.86 -9.65 -7.55
N PHE A 113 -9.04 -8.99 -6.74
CA PHE A 113 -9.50 -8.10 -5.69
C PHE A 113 -9.88 -6.74 -6.28
N TRP A 114 -11.13 -6.30 -6.07
CA TRP A 114 -11.68 -5.11 -6.72
C TRP A 114 -12.68 -4.34 -5.84
N TYR A 115 -13.14 -3.18 -6.32
CA TYR A 115 -14.31 -2.46 -5.79
C TYR A 115 -15.00 -1.59 -6.87
N ILE A 116 -16.24 -1.14 -6.61
CA ILE A 116 -17.10 -0.47 -7.62
C ILE A 116 -16.44 0.79 -8.22
N GLY A 117 -15.72 1.57 -7.41
CA GLY A 117 -15.08 2.81 -7.84
C GLY A 117 -13.67 2.62 -8.42
N CYS A 118 -13.21 1.39 -8.62
CA CYS A 118 -11.90 1.09 -9.18
C CYS A 118 -11.96 1.12 -10.71
N SER A 119 -11.64 2.25 -11.34
CA SER A 119 -11.70 2.38 -12.80
C SER A 119 -10.79 1.39 -13.53
N SER A 120 -9.57 1.17 -13.03
CA SER A 120 -8.64 0.18 -13.59
C SER A 120 -9.22 -1.24 -13.53
N CYS A 121 -9.79 -1.64 -12.39
CA CYS A 121 -10.42 -2.96 -12.23
C CYS A 121 -11.50 -3.22 -13.28
N LEU A 122 -12.34 -2.21 -13.58
CA LEU A 122 -13.40 -2.33 -14.60
C LEU A 122 -12.84 -2.44 -16.01
N LEU A 123 -11.79 -1.68 -16.33
CA LEU A 123 -11.14 -1.74 -17.64
C LEU A 123 -10.48 -3.11 -17.88
N ASP A 124 -9.98 -3.75 -16.83
CA ASP A 124 -9.33 -5.06 -16.90
C ASP A 124 -10.29 -6.21 -17.20
N GLN A 125 -11.58 -6.09 -16.82
CA GLN A 125 -12.56 -7.17 -16.98
C GLN A 125 -12.78 -7.59 -18.43
N ALA A 126 -12.69 -6.66 -19.39
CA ALA A 126 -12.81 -7.01 -20.80
C ALA A 126 -11.68 -7.95 -21.26
N ALA A 127 -10.45 -7.72 -20.82
CA ALA A 127 -9.31 -8.60 -21.11
C ALA A 127 -9.44 -9.93 -20.37
N ILE A 128 -9.86 -9.90 -19.09
CA ILE A 128 -10.09 -11.10 -18.28
C ILE A 128 -11.15 -12.01 -18.92
N THR A 129 -12.25 -11.45 -19.42
CA THR A 129 -13.30 -12.21 -20.12
C THR A 129 -12.76 -12.89 -21.37
N LYS A 130 -12.00 -12.16 -22.21
CA LYS A 130 -11.32 -12.75 -23.38
C LYS A 130 -10.34 -13.86 -22.99
N ALA A 131 -9.61 -13.70 -21.89
CA ALA A 131 -8.71 -14.73 -21.39
C ALA A 131 -9.47 -15.98 -20.94
N LYS A 132 -10.60 -15.81 -20.21
CA LYS A 132 -11.47 -16.92 -19.80
C LYS A 132 -12.01 -17.68 -21.01
N GLU A 133 -12.40 -16.99 -22.08
CA GLU A 133 -12.84 -17.62 -23.33
C GLU A 133 -11.70 -18.38 -24.04
N ARG A 134 -10.52 -17.77 -24.11
CA ARG A 134 -9.32 -18.35 -24.76
C ARG A 134 -8.80 -19.59 -24.03
N TYR A 135 -8.79 -19.53 -22.70
CA TYR A 135 -8.15 -20.54 -21.87
C TYR A 135 -9.14 -21.53 -21.24
N LYS A 136 -10.45 -21.21 -21.22
CA LYS A 136 -11.54 -22.06 -20.73
C LYS A 136 -11.21 -22.63 -19.35
N ASP A 137 -11.35 -23.95 -19.18
CA ASP A 137 -11.12 -24.68 -17.93
C ASP A 137 -9.65 -24.73 -17.47
N ARG A 138 -8.73 -24.05 -18.17
CA ARG A 138 -7.33 -23.92 -17.76
C ARG A 138 -7.11 -22.77 -16.79
N ILE A 139 -7.97 -21.75 -16.79
CA ILE A 139 -7.89 -20.64 -15.83
C ILE A 139 -9.24 -20.42 -15.17
N HIS A 140 -9.21 -20.10 -13.89
CA HIS A 140 -10.38 -19.66 -13.16
C HIS A 140 -10.07 -18.32 -12.50
N VAL A 141 -10.91 -17.33 -12.76
CA VAL A 141 -10.78 -16.00 -12.18
C VAL A 141 -11.98 -15.78 -11.27
N VAL A 142 -11.71 -15.50 -9.99
CA VAL A 142 -12.72 -15.27 -8.96
C VAL A 142 -12.55 -13.85 -8.43
N MET A 143 -13.58 -13.02 -8.58
CA MET A 143 -13.55 -11.66 -8.06
C MET A 143 -13.76 -11.67 -6.54
N VAL A 144 -13.07 -10.78 -5.84
CA VAL A 144 -13.16 -10.62 -4.38
C VAL A 144 -13.36 -9.13 -4.07
N ASN A 145 -14.40 -8.83 -3.30
CA ASN A 145 -14.79 -7.46 -2.98
C ASN A 145 -14.83 -7.24 -1.45
N ASN A 146 -14.34 -6.09 -1.01
CA ASN A 146 -14.17 -5.78 0.41
C ASN A 146 -15.40 -5.14 1.04
N LEU A 147 -16.62 -5.52 0.65
CA LEU A 147 -17.81 -5.03 1.34
C LEU A 147 -17.68 -5.21 2.87
N PRO A 148 -18.10 -4.23 3.69
CA PRO A 148 -18.70 -2.95 3.32
C PRO A 148 -17.69 -1.77 3.22
N LYS A 149 -16.38 -2.03 3.10
CA LYS A 149 -15.31 -1.03 3.29
C LYS A 149 -15.38 0.15 2.33
N TRP A 150 -15.53 -0.08 1.03
CA TRP A 150 -15.66 1.01 0.04
C TRP A 150 -17.10 1.27 -0.38
N ASN A 151 -17.95 0.25 -0.31
CA ASN A 151 -19.33 0.27 -0.79
C ASN A 151 -20.19 -0.60 0.14
N ASP A 152 -21.49 -0.32 0.20
CA ASP A 152 -22.45 -1.21 0.85
C ASP A 152 -23.12 -2.17 -0.16
N ILE A 153 -23.90 -3.13 0.36
CA ILE A 153 -24.61 -4.10 -0.48
C ILE A 153 -25.68 -3.46 -1.38
N GLY A 154 -26.24 -2.31 -0.98
CA GLY A 154 -27.23 -1.58 -1.79
C GLY A 154 -26.59 -0.97 -3.03
N ALA A 155 -25.43 -0.32 -2.85
CA ALA A 155 -24.60 0.17 -3.94
C ALA A 155 -24.13 -0.98 -4.85
N PHE A 156 -23.75 -2.12 -4.27
CA PHE A 156 -23.34 -3.32 -5.01
C PHE A 156 -24.47 -3.89 -5.88
N ARG A 157 -25.68 -4.05 -5.32
CA ARG A 157 -26.88 -4.50 -6.06
C ARG A 157 -27.27 -3.50 -7.15
N LYS A 158 -27.18 -2.20 -6.86
CA LYS A 158 -27.44 -1.15 -7.86
C LYS A 158 -26.42 -1.21 -8.99
N PHE A 159 -25.15 -1.41 -8.68
CA PHE A 159 -24.08 -1.55 -9.66
C PHE A 159 -24.31 -2.76 -10.57
N TYR A 160 -24.65 -3.92 -9.99
CA TYR A 160 -24.95 -5.15 -10.74
C TYR A 160 -26.07 -4.96 -11.78
N SER A 161 -27.11 -4.20 -11.43
CA SER A 161 -28.24 -3.95 -12.33
C SER A 161 -28.05 -2.75 -13.29
N ASP A 162 -26.93 -2.02 -13.22
CA ASP A 162 -26.72 -0.80 -13.98
C ASP A 162 -26.13 -1.10 -15.37
N LYS A 163 -26.98 -0.93 -16.40
CA LYS A 163 -26.64 -1.24 -17.80
C LYS A 163 -25.42 -0.49 -18.34
N LYS A 164 -25.01 0.61 -17.71
CA LYS A 164 -23.82 1.35 -18.16
C LYS A 164 -22.51 0.56 -18.01
N TYR A 165 -22.52 -0.51 -17.20
CA TYR A 165 -21.35 -1.36 -16.97
C TYR A 165 -21.31 -2.63 -17.82
N ILE A 166 -22.34 -2.90 -18.64
CA ILE A 166 -22.36 -4.05 -19.57
C ILE A 166 -21.15 -4.03 -20.51
N GLN A 167 -20.76 -2.84 -21.01
CA GLN A 167 -19.61 -2.69 -21.90
C GLN A 167 -18.26 -3.10 -21.27
N PHE A 168 -18.20 -3.21 -19.94
CA PHE A 168 -17.03 -3.69 -19.21
C PHE A 168 -17.15 -5.18 -18.82
N GLY A 169 -18.21 -5.89 -19.25
CA GLY A 169 -18.47 -7.29 -18.89
C GLY A 169 -18.96 -7.49 -17.45
N MET A 170 -19.65 -6.49 -16.89
CA MET A 170 -20.12 -6.48 -15.50
C MET A 170 -21.63 -6.76 -15.34
N ASP A 171 -22.24 -7.45 -16.30
CA ASP A 171 -23.66 -7.76 -16.33
C ASP A 171 -24.02 -9.11 -15.70
N GLU A 172 -23.06 -10.04 -15.67
CA GLU A 172 -23.22 -11.37 -15.05
C GLU A 172 -22.02 -11.75 -14.17
N PHE A 173 -21.36 -10.75 -13.56
CA PHE A 173 -20.20 -11.04 -12.73
C PHE A 173 -20.58 -11.75 -11.42
N GLU A 174 -19.73 -12.67 -10.97
CA GLU A 174 -19.78 -13.24 -9.63
C GLU A 174 -18.62 -12.69 -8.80
N SER A 175 -18.87 -12.37 -7.53
CA SER A 175 -17.82 -11.90 -6.62
C SER A 175 -18.02 -12.48 -5.23
N ILE A 176 -16.94 -12.92 -4.61
CA ILE A 176 -16.90 -13.09 -3.16
C ILE A 176 -17.06 -11.70 -2.52
N ILE A 177 -17.87 -11.62 -1.47
CA ILE A 177 -18.15 -10.40 -0.71
C ILE A 177 -17.99 -10.67 0.80
N TYR A 178 -17.71 -9.62 1.57
CA TYR A 178 -17.60 -9.69 3.04
C TYR A 178 -16.51 -10.65 3.56
N ASP A 179 -15.41 -10.79 2.81
CA ASP A 179 -14.39 -11.82 3.11
C ASP A 179 -13.07 -11.28 3.66
N ASP A 180 -13.07 -10.92 4.94
CA ASP A 180 -11.85 -10.42 5.61
C ASP A 180 -10.71 -11.44 5.61
N TYR A 181 -11.02 -12.74 5.55
CA TYR A 181 -10.02 -13.81 5.51
C TYR A 181 -9.12 -13.67 4.28
N LEU A 182 -9.68 -13.60 3.07
CA LEU A 182 -8.89 -13.44 1.85
C LEU A 182 -8.16 -12.09 1.82
N TYR A 183 -8.80 -11.03 2.34
CA TYR A 183 -8.17 -9.70 2.44
C TYR A 183 -6.93 -9.73 3.33
N ASN A 184 -6.99 -10.37 4.49
CA ASN A 184 -5.87 -10.44 5.44
C ASN A 184 -4.81 -11.43 4.95
N LEU A 185 -5.23 -12.60 4.44
CA LEU A 185 -4.35 -13.65 3.96
C LEU A 185 -3.41 -13.16 2.85
N PHE A 186 -3.91 -12.33 1.93
CA PHE A 186 -3.09 -11.76 0.84
C PHE A 186 -2.69 -10.31 1.09
N GLY A 187 -3.09 -9.72 2.23
CA GLY A 187 -2.91 -8.32 2.59
C GLY A 187 -3.30 -7.37 1.46
N ALA A 188 -4.52 -7.55 0.94
CA ALA A 188 -5.08 -6.82 -0.19
C ALA A 188 -5.51 -5.40 0.23
N SER A 189 -4.58 -4.45 0.13
CA SER A 189 -4.80 -3.04 0.51
C SER A 189 -4.79 -2.06 -0.68
N ALA A 190 -4.50 -2.54 -1.89
CA ALA A 190 -4.49 -1.77 -3.13
C ALA A 190 -5.24 -2.54 -4.23
N TYR A 191 -5.86 -1.81 -5.16
CA TYR A 191 -6.79 -2.36 -6.15
C TYR A 191 -6.45 -1.87 -7.58
N PRO A 192 -6.55 -2.73 -8.61
CA PRO A 192 -6.79 -4.17 -8.50
C PRO A 192 -5.62 -4.87 -7.81
N LEU A 193 -5.86 -6.02 -7.19
CA LEU A 193 -4.80 -6.96 -6.84
C LEU A 193 -5.15 -8.32 -7.44
N TYR A 194 -4.24 -8.87 -8.22
CA TYR A 194 -4.33 -10.21 -8.77
C TYR A 194 -3.43 -11.14 -8.00
N VAL A 195 -3.98 -12.23 -7.46
CA VAL A 195 -3.23 -13.29 -6.81
C VAL A 195 -3.35 -14.56 -7.64
N TRP A 196 -2.23 -15.04 -8.17
CA TRP A 196 -2.15 -16.24 -8.98
C TRP A 196 -1.74 -17.42 -8.11
N ILE A 197 -2.58 -18.44 -8.08
CA ILE A 197 -2.43 -19.67 -7.30
C ILE A 197 -2.32 -20.82 -8.28
N SER A 198 -1.18 -21.53 -8.25
CA SER A 198 -0.93 -22.70 -9.10
C SER A 198 -1.94 -23.82 -8.83
N SER A 199 -2.03 -24.75 -9.78
CA SER A 199 -2.75 -26.01 -9.58
C SER A 199 -2.28 -26.80 -8.35
N SER A 200 -1.02 -26.66 -7.95
CA SER A 200 -0.45 -27.24 -6.71
C SER A 200 -0.77 -26.48 -5.43
N GLY A 201 -1.47 -25.35 -5.49
CA GLY A 201 -1.83 -24.54 -4.32
C GLY A 201 -0.69 -23.67 -3.79
N ILE A 202 0.20 -23.20 -4.68
CA ILE A 202 1.30 -22.29 -4.36
C ILE A 202 0.99 -20.90 -4.92
N VAL A 203 1.23 -19.85 -4.12
CA VAL A 203 1.11 -18.47 -4.58
C VAL A 203 2.26 -18.16 -5.55
N LYS A 204 1.95 -17.92 -6.83
CA LYS A 204 2.94 -17.68 -7.88
C LYS A 204 3.20 -16.21 -8.11
N ILE A 205 2.16 -15.38 -8.13
CA ILE A 205 2.24 -13.96 -8.47
C ILE A 205 1.25 -13.20 -7.60
N MET A 206 1.67 -12.03 -7.12
CA MET A 206 0.81 -11.01 -6.52
C MET A 206 1.14 -9.69 -7.19
N THR A 207 0.18 -9.09 -7.89
CA THR A 207 0.45 -7.91 -8.74
C THR A 207 -0.77 -7.02 -8.87
N ASN A 208 -0.57 -5.71 -9.02
CA ASN A 208 -1.63 -4.76 -9.34
C ASN A 208 -1.80 -4.53 -10.85
N MET A 209 -1.08 -5.30 -11.68
CA MET A 209 -1.18 -5.26 -13.14
C MET A 209 -1.94 -6.47 -13.64
N ASN A 210 -2.85 -6.25 -14.57
CA ASN A 210 -3.54 -7.33 -15.26
C ASN A 210 -2.58 -8.06 -16.20
N LEU A 211 -2.28 -9.32 -15.88
CA LEU A 211 -1.49 -10.22 -16.71
C LEU A 211 -2.36 -11.20 -17.49
N LEU A 212 -3.65 -10.92 -17.69
CA LEU A 212 -4.57 -11.72 -18.50
C LEU A 212 -4.90 -11.04 -19.84
N ASP A 213 -3.99 -10.21 -20.34
CA ASP A 213 -4.12 -9.62 -21.67
C ASP A 213 -3.68 -10.58 -22.79
N GLU A 214 -3.75 -10.11 -24.03
CA GLU A 214 -3.45 -10.95 -25.19
C GLU A 214 -1.97 -11.35 -25.30
N SER A 215 -1.07 -10.66 -24.58
CA SER A 215 0.37 -10.95 -24.56
C SER A 215 0.74 -12.05 -23.58
N PHE A 216 -0.14 -12.37 -22.63
CA PHE A 216 0.13 -13.39 -21.63
C PHE A 216 -0.11 -14.81 -22.13
N SER A 217 0.88 -15.67 -21.92
CA SER A 217 0.77 -17.12 -22.05
C SER A 217 0.80 -17.78 -20.68
N ILE A 218 -0.13 -18.70 -20.43
CA ILE A 218 -0.09 -19.55 -19.23
C ILE A 218 1.28 -20.25 -19.12
N PRO A 219 1.93 -20.24 -17.94
CA PRO A 219 3.19 -20.96 -17.72
C PRO A 219 3.12 -22.42 -18.17
N SER A 220 4.21 -22.95 -18.71
CA SER A 220 4.28 -24.34 -19.20
C SER A 220 3.87 -25.36 -18.16
N GLU A 221 4.20 -25.13 -16.89
CA GLU A 221 3.91 -26.05 -15.79
C GLU A 221 2.41 -26.15 -15.49
N GLU A 222 1.63 -25.13 -15.88
CA GLU A 222 0.17 -25.09 -15.74
C GLU A 222 -0.53 -25.50 -17.05
N ARG A 223 0.21 -25.63 -18.16
CA ARG A 223 -0.29 -26.28 -19.36
C ARG A 223 -0.35 -27.77 -19.06
N ARG A 224 -1.54 -28.30 -18.81
CA ARG A 224 -1.83 -29.74 -18.75
C ARG A 224 -1.63 -30.40 -20.12
N ASP A 225 -0.44 -30.25 -20.71
CA ASP A 225 -0.02 -30.87 -21.98
C ASP A 225 0.65 -32.23 -21.72
N HIS A 226 0.46 -32.82 -20.54
CA HIS A 226 0.89 -34.16 -20.20
C HIS A 226 -0.29 -35.14 -20.35
N LEU A 227 -0.27 -35.85 -21.49
CA LEU A 227 -0.80 -37.19 -21.76
C LEU A 227 -2.24 -37.53 -21.31
#